data_AF-A0A8T2MSV7-F1
#
_entry.id   AF-A0A8T2MSV7-F1
#
_cell.length_a   1.000
_cell.length_b   1.000
_cell.length_c   1.000
_cell.angle_alpha   90.00
_cell.angle_beta   90.00
_cell.angle_gamma   90.00
#
_symmetry.space_group_name_H-M   'P 1'
#
loop_
_entity.id
_entity.type
_entity.pdbx_description
1 polymer ?
#
loop_
_entity_poly.entity_id
_entity_poly.type
_entity_poly.pdbx_seq_one_letter_code
_entity_poly.pdbx_strand_id
1 'polypeptide(L)'
;MHHPDERQQQHHSDADKDRPRSWTPSPISLKRVGSLKQPPNFHQAKKKRRCLWTMKIMFWIILSAPYEDPKWVIHYNCDALLFTLSTSHGFPEPTVSWKSPTGTSITTMELDTNTYTYSVKSNLTLSLNSTQIEAVEMKLKAFY
;
A
#
# COMPACT_ATOMS: atom_id res chain seq x y z
N MET A 1 -25.59 -45.45 -4.30
CA MET A 1 -25.45 -45.66 -2.83
C MET A 1 -24.09 -45.07 -2.47
N HIS A 2 -23.88 -44.02 -1.69
CA HIS A 2 -24.69 -43.24 -0.76
C HIS A 2 -23.98 -41.87 -0.65
N HIS A 3 -24.69 -40.76 -0.86
CA HIS A 3 -24.55 -39.57 -0.01
C HIS A 3 -25.58 -39.75 1.13
N PRO A 4 -25.47 -39.10 2.31
CA PRO A 4 -25.20 -37.66 2.52
C PRO A 4 -24.26 -37.43 3.76
N ASP A 5 -24.02 -36.23 4.29
CA ASP A 5 -24.88 -35.62 5.32
C ASP A 5 -24.49 -34.16 5.60
N GLU A 6 -25.49 -33.27 5.50
CA GLU A 6 -25.51 -31.92 6.02
C GLU A 6 -25.63 -31.95 7.55
N ARG A 7 -24.92 -31.08 8.26
CA ARG A 7 -25.39 -30.64 9.58
C ARG A 7 -25.39 -29.14 9.70
N GLN A 8 -26.59 -28.59 9.47
CA GLN A 8 -27.06 -27.37 10.10
C GLN A 8 -27.12 -27.57 11.61
N GLN A 9 -26.73 -26.55 12.38
CA GLN A 9 -27.26 -26.33 13.73
C GLN A 9 -27.65 -24.86 13.90
N GLN A 10 -28.94 -24.70 14.18
CA GLN A 10 -29.69 -23.50 14.47
C GLN A 10 -29.61 -23.10 15.96
N HIS A 11 -29.90 -21.82 16.18
CA HIS A 11 -30.55 -21.24 17.37
C HIS A 11 -29.83 -21.30 18.72
N HIS A 12 -29.53 -20.11 19.28
CA HIS A 12 -30.16 -19.68 20.53
C HIS A 12 -30.34 -18.16 20.55
N SER A 13 -31.57 -17.76 20.86
CA SER A 13 -32.05 -16.42 21.08
C SER A 13 -31.87 -16.10 22.56
N ASP A 14 -31.47 -14.88 22.92
CA ASP A 14 -31.85 -14.32 24.22
C ASP A 14 -32.00 -12.80 24.11
N ALA A 15 -33.21 -12.38 24.49
CA ALA A 15 -33.66 -11.02 24.62
C ALA A 15 -33.94 -10.78 26.10
N ASP A 16 -33.35 -9.74 26.69
CA ASP A 16 -33.81 -9.19 27.97
C ASP A 16 -33.43 -7.68 27.96
N LYS A 17 -34.34 -6.74 27.67
CA LYS A 17 -35.48 -6.23 28.46
C LYS A 17 -35.00 -5.47 29.71
N ASP A 18 -34.84 -4.14 29.59
CA ASP A 18 -35.01 -3.24 30.74
C ASP A 18 -35.16 -1.74 30.35
N ARG A 19 -36.41 -1.27 30.43
CA ARG A 19 -36.89 0.11 30.66
C ARG A 19 -38.35 -0.04 31.14
N PRO A 20 -38.97 0.90 31.88
CA PRO A 20 -38.66 2.33 31.98
C PRO A 20 -38.85 2.95 33.40
N ARG A 21 -38.51 4.24 33.56
CA ARG A 21 -39.21 5.09 34.54
C ARG A 21 -39.25 6.56 34.11
N SER A 22 -40.43 6.97 33.68
CA SER A 22 -40.84 8.35 33.41
C SER A 22 -41.25 9.04 34.72
N TRP A 23 -40.77 10.25 34.94
CA TRP A 23 -41.36 11.19 35.90
C TRP A 23 -41.45 12.57 35.25
N THR A 24 -42.67 13.02 35.04
CA THR A 24 -43.02 14.42 34.76
C THR A 24 -43.39 15.10 36.07
N PRO A 25 -43.11 16.40 36.18
CA PRO A 25 -43.99 17.30 36.93
C PRO A 25 -44.51 18.43 36.05
N SER A 26 -45.80 18.76 36.22
CA SER A 26 -46.48 19.91 35.62
C SER A 26 -46.46 21.13 36.58
N PRO A 27 -47.12 22.28 36.29
CA PRO A 27 -46.44 23.58 36.20
C PRO A 27 -46.82 24.56 37.33
N ILE A 28 -45.97 25.56 37.64
CA ILE A 28 -46.35 26.70 38.49
C ILE A 28 -45.84 28.03 37.90
N SER A 29 -46.72 29.02 38.06
CA SER A 29 -46.92 30.28 37.33
C SER A 29 -45.91 31.41 37.56
N LEU A 30 -45.88 32.35 36.60
CA LEU A 30 -45.18 33.64 36.58
C LEU A 30 -45.38 34.51 37.83
N LYS A 31 -44.33 35.23 38.22
CA LYS A 31 -44.43 36.63 38.67
C LYS A 31 -43.33 37.50 38.04
N ARG A 32 -43.71 38.73 37.72
CA ARG A 32 -42.99 39.74 36.94
C ARG A 32 -42.38 40.80 37.88
N VAL A 33 -41.36 41.49 37.35
CA VAL A 33 -40.81 42.83 37.70
C VAL A 33 -39.88 42.92 38.91
N GLY A 34 -38.62 43.25 38.60
CA GLY A 34 -37.65 43.80 39.54
C GLY A 34 -36.46 44.35 38.74
N SER A 35 -36.35 45.67 38.70
CA SER A 35 -35.48 46.46 37.82
C SER A 35 -34.00 46.44 38.25
N LEU A 36 -33.14 46.58 37.24
CA LEU A 36 -31.85 47.27 37.22
C LEU A 36 -30.86 47.02 38.37
N LYS A 37 -29.76 46.31 38.07
CA LYS A 37 -28.41 46.74 38.43
C LYS A 37 -27.42 46.17 37.42
N GLN A 38 -26.93 47.03 36.53
CA GLN A 38 -25.72 46.78 35.74
C GLN A 38 -24.52 46.69 36.70
N PRO A 39 -23.72 45.62 36.67
CA PRO A 39 -22.37 45.67 37.20
C PRO A 39 -21.41 46.29 36.17
N PRO A 40 -20.43 47.08 36.64
CA PRO A 40 -19.53 47.87 35.82
C PRO A 40 -18.47 47.02 35.11
N ASN A 41 -18.10 47.51 33.92
CA ASN A 41 -16.82 47.36 33.22
C ASN A 41 -15.96 46.10 33.45
N PHE A 42 -15.95 45.27 32.41
CA PHE A 42 -14.74 44.85 31.69
C PHE A 42 -13.62 44.18 32.50
N HIS A 43 -13.91 43.00 33.04
CA HIS A 43 -12.86 42.00 33.21
C HIS A 43 -12.63 41.27 31.88
N GLN A 44 -11.39 41.34 31.37
CA GLN A 44 -10.91 40.57 30.23
C GLN A 44 -11.16 39.07 30.45
N ALA A 45 -12.25 38.55 29.94
CA ALA A 45 -12.35 37.14 29.63
C ALA A 45 -11.78 36.94 28.21
N LYS A 46 -10.45 36.79 28.11
CA LYS A 46 -9.83 36.22 26.92
C LYS A 46 -10.38 34.80 26.77
N LYS A 47 -11.47 34.65 26.03
CA LYS A 47 -12.01 33.37 25.59
C LYS A 47 -10.96 32.75 24.68
N LYS A 48 -10.07 31.96 25.28
CA LYS A 48 -9.05 31.18 24.60
C LYS A 48 -9.80 30.22 23.67
N ARG A 49 -9.98 30.63 22.41
CA ARG A 49 -10.50 29.73 21.37
C ARG A 49 -9.50 28.59 21.31
N ARG A 50 -9.93 27.43 21.78
CA ARG A 50 -9.19 26.19 21.65
C ARG A 50 -9.21 25.91 20.16
N CYS A 51 -8.14 26.29 19.46
CA CYS A 51 -7.95 25.88 18.07
C CYS A 51 -7.83 24.36 18.11
N LEU A 52 -8.93 23.67 17.79
CA LEU A 52 -8.92 22.24 17.54
C LEU A 52 -8.20 22.06 16.20
N TRP A 53 -6.86 22.05 16.24
CA TRP A 53 -6.05 21.74 15.08
C TRP A 53 -6.26 20.26 14.78
N THR A 54 -7.16 19.94 13.86
CA THR A 54 -7.17 18.61 13.25
C THR A 54 -5.93 18.51 12.38
N MET A 55 -4.82 18.02 12.94
CA MET A 55 -3.70 17.58 12.12
C MET A 55 -4.14 16.35 11.34
N LYS A 56 -4.32 16.50 10.03
CA LYS A 56 -4.44 15.37 9.12
C LYS A 56 -3.07 14.72 9.03
N ILE A 57 -2.90 13.59 9.68
CA ILE A 57 -1.72 12.73 9.50
C ILE A 57 -2.02 11.86 8.28
N MET A 58 -1.16 11.95 7.27
CA MET A 58 -1.23 11.13 6.06
C MET A 58 -0.19 10.02 6.17
N PHE A 59 -0.65 8.78 6.02
CA PHE A 59 0.20 7.59 5.98
C PHE A 59 0.33 7.11 4.55
N TRP A 60 1.55 6.81 4.11
CA TRP A 60 1.82 6.17 2.82
C TRP A 60 2.18 4.70 3.05
N ILE A 61 1.58 3.80 2.27
CA ILE A 61 1.95 2.38 2.23
C ILE A 61 2.86 2.19 1.03
N ILE A 62 4.07 1.69 1.27
CA ILE A 62 5.01 1.29 0.21
C ILE A 62 4.88 -0.22 0.04
N LEU A 63 4.49 -0.66 -1.15
CA LEU A 63 4.44 -2.08 -1.51
C LEU A 63 5.74 -2.46 -2.22
N SER A 64 6.29 -3.61 -1.86
CA SER A 64 7.38 -4.25 -2.60
C SER A 64 7.12 -5.74 -2.72
N ALA A 65 7.59 -6.32 -3.81
CA ALA A 65 7.62 -7.76 -4.03
C ALA A 65 9.04 -8.15 -4.44
N PRO A 66 9.69 -9.10 -3.75
CA PRO A 66 11.02 -9.55 -4.14
C PRO A 66 10.95 -10.20 -5.53
N TYR A 67 11.95 -9.91 -6.35
CA TYR A 67 12.15 -10.64 -7.59
C TYR A 67 12.55 -12.08 -7.29
N GLU A 68 12.13 -13.01 -8.14
CA GLU A 68 12.65 -14.37 -8.11
C GLU A 68 14.15 -14.40 -8.39
N ASP A 69 14.80 -15.47 -7.94
CA ASP A 69 16.20 -15.71 -8.25
C ASP A 69 16.45 -15.65 -9.77
N PRO A 70 17.46 -14.87 -10.20
CA PRO A 70 17.71 -14.69 -11.62
C PRO A 70 18.15 -16.00 -12.28
N LYS A 71 17.52 -16.31 -13.41
CA LYS A 71 17.85 -17.47 -14.25
C LYS A 71 18.79 -17.03 -15.35
N TRP A 72 19.84 -17.82 -15.55
CA TRP A 72 20.89 -17.60 -16.53
C TRP A 72 20.90 -18.70 -17.57
N VAL A 73 20.93 -18.32 -18.84
CA VAL A 73 21.11 -19.24 -19.96
C VAL A 73 22.20 -18.70 -20.87
N ILE A 74 23.09 -19.58 -21.31
CA ILE A 74 24.18 -19.25 -22.22
C ILE A 74 24.01 -20.12 -23.47
N HIS A 75 23.86 -19.46 -24.62
CA HIS A 75 23.94 -20.10 -25.93
C HIS A 75 25.21 -19.65 -26.62
N TYR A 76 25.82 -20.55 -27.38
CA TYR A 76 27.01 -20.23 -28.16
C TYR A 76 26.94 -20.86 -29.54
N ASN A 77 27.55 -20.19 -30.52
CA ASN A 77 27.82 -20.74 -31.84
C ASN A 77 29.27 -20.41 -32.22
N CYS A 78 29.65 -20.56 -33.50
CA CYS A 78 31.02 -20.30 -33.94
C CYS A 78 31.41 -18.81 -33.91
N ASP A 79 30.44 -17.90 -33.91
CA ASP A 79 30.67 -16.46 -34.10
C ASP A 79 30.37 -15.64 -32.84
N ALA A 80 29.48 -16.13 -31.98
CA ALA A 80 28.90 -15.37 -30.88
C ALA A 80 28.52 -16.20 -29.65
N LEU A 81 28.53 -15.51 -28.51
CA LEU A 81 27.93 -15.93 -27.24
C LEU A 81 26.69 -15.09 -26.97
N LEU A 82 25.59 -15.74 -26.61
CA LEU A 82 24.36 -15.11 -26.16
C LEU A 82 24.13 -15.45 -24.69
N PHE A 83 24.21 -14.44 -23.83
CA PHE A 83 23.82 -14.52 -22.43
C PHE A 83 22.40 -14.03 -22.28
N THR A 84 21.55 -14.83 -21.64
CA THR A 84 20.18 -14.45 -21.29
C THR A 84 20.03 -14.48 -19.78
N LEU A 85 19.74 -13.31 -19.21
CA LEU A 85 19.29 -13.13 -17.84
C LEU A 85 17.76 -13.02 -17.84
N SER A 86 17.09 -13.68 -16.90
CA SER A 86 15.65 -13.46 -16.67
C SER A 86 15.28 -13.54 -15.20
N THR A 87 14.33 -12.70 -14.76
CA THR A 87 13.71 -12.75 -13.43
C THR A 87 12.27 -12.23 -13.50
N SER A 88 11.43 -12.65 -12.57
CA SER A 88 9.99 -12.49 -12.60
C SER A 88 9.43 -12.12 -11.22
N HIS A 89 8.15 -11.74 -11.22
CA HIS A 89 7.32 -11.55 -10.03
C HIS A 89 7.79 -10.47 -9.03
N GLY A 90 8.60 -9.51 -9.47
CA GLY A 90 9.12 -8.46 -8.60
C GLY A 90 8.46 -7.10 -8.76
N PHE A 91 8.59 -6.25 -7.74
CA PHE A 91 8.12 -4.86 -7.74
C PHE A 91 8.97 -4.06 -6.75
N PRO A 92 9.44 -2.84 -7.07
CA PRO A 92 9.00 -1.95 -8.16
C PRO A 92 9.68 -2.20 -9.50
N GLU A 93 9.33 -1.36 -10.50
CA GLU A 93 9.91 -1.34 -11.84
C GLU A 93 11.45 -1.42 -11.81
N PRO A 94 12.06 -2.39 -12.49
CA PRO A 94 13.51 -2.55 -12.53
C PRO A 94 14.13 -1.83 -13.72
N THR A 95 15.42 -1.56 -13.63
CA THR A 95 16.28 -1.15 -14.74
C THR A 95 17.47 -2.11 -14.79
N VAL A 96 17.74 -2.70 -15.96
CA VAL A 96 18.83 -3.66 -16.16
C VAL A 96 19.89 -3.04 -17.08
N SER A 97 21.15 -3.11 -16.67
CA SER A 97 22.28 -2.60 -17.45
C SER A 97 23.45 -3.59 -17.44
N TRP A 98 24.01 -3.85 -18.62
CA TRP A 98 25.28 -4.55 -18.76
C TRP A 98 26.43 -3.56 -18.61
N LYS A 99 27.47 -3.92 -17.86
CA LYS A 99 28.61 -3.06 -17.57
C LYS A 99 29.68 -3.24 -18.62
N SER A 100 29.88 -2.20 -19.42
CA SER A 100 30.89 -2.16 -20.49
C SER A 100 30.76 -3.30 -21.51
N PRO A 101 29.57 -3.54 -22.09
CA PRO A 101 29.38 -4.67 -22.99
C PRO A 101 30.20 -4.48 -24.26
N THR A 102 31.05 -5.45 -24.58
CA THR A 102 31.72 -5.49 -25.90
C THR A 102 30.81 -6.17 -26.94
N GLY A 103 29.54 -5.78 -26.95
CA GLY A 103 28.50 -6.40 -27.75
C GLY A 103 27.17 -5.67 -27.68
N THR A 104 26.12 -6.30 -28.20
CA THR A 104 24.78 -5.71 -28.27
C THR A 104 23.92 -6.29 -27.16
N SER A 105 23.26 -5.42 -26.40
CA SER A 105 22.30 -5.85 -25.37
C SER A 105 20.88 -5.39 -25.69
N ILE A 106 19.91 -6.24 -25.36
CA ILE A 106 18.48 -5.98 -25.51
C ILE A 106 17.80 -6.41 -24.21
N THR A 107 17.09 -5.48 -23.57
CA THR A 107 16.30 -5.75 -22.37
C THR A 107 14.83 -5.57 -22.68
N THR A 108 14.02 -6.58 -22.35
CA THR A 108 12.56 -6.54 -22.43
C THR A 108 11.98 -6.65 -21.03
N MET A 109 10.92 -5.89 -20.77
CA MET A 109 10.24 -5.85 -19.48
C MET A 109 8.73 -5.87 -19.71
N GLU A 110 8.03 -6.64 -18.88
CA GLU A 110 6.59 -6.82 -18.94
C GLU A 110 6.00 -6.65 -17.55
N LEU A 111 4.84 -6.00 -17.47
CA LEU A 111 4.05 -5.87 -16.25
C LEU A 111 2.86 -6.82 -16.34
N ASP A 112 2.74 -7.77 -15.40
CA ASP A 112 1.52 -8.54 -15.24
C ASP A 112 0.50 -7.69 -14.50
N THR A 113 -0.59 -7.32 -15.18
CA THR A 113 -1.64 -6.46 -14.64
C THR A 113 -2.53 -7.16 -13.61
N ASN A 114 -2.49 -8.49 -13.51
CA ASN A 114 -3.25 -9.24 -12.50
C ASN A 114 -2.54 -9.24 -11.15
N THR A 115 -1.21 -9.40 -11.16
CA THR A 115 -0.38 -9.44 -9.94
C THR A 115 0.33 -8.12 -9.64
N TYR A 116 0.32 -7.17 -10.58
CA TYR A 116 1.08 -5.91 -10.54
C TYR A 116 2.59 -6.12 -10.32
N THR A 117 3.13 -7.21 -10.85
CA THR A 117 4.56 -7.53 -10.77
C THR A 117 5.23 -7.48 -12.15
N TYR A 118 6.51 -7.16 -12.16
CA TYR A 118 7.35 -7.07 -13.33
C TYR A 118 8.09 -8.38 -13.58
N SER A 119 8.21 -8.70 -14.87
CA SER A 119 9.14 -9.69 -15.39
C SER A 119 10.12 -9.01 -16.35
N VAL A 120 11.38 -9.39 -16.28
CA VAL A 120 12.45 -8.83 -17.09
C VAL A 120 13.29 -9.93 -17.71
N LYS A 121 13.66 -9.72 -18.97
CA LYS A 121 14.60 -10.55 -19.70
C LYS A 121 15.63 -9.65 -20.36
N SER A 122 16.91 -9.95 -20.19
CA SER A 122 18.00 -9.20 -20.81
C SER A 122 18.94 -10.14 -21.52
N ASN A 123 19.18 -9.84 -22.80
CA ASN A 123 20.04 -10.60 -23.68
C ASN A 123 21.29 -9.78 -23.98
N LEU A 124 22.47 -10.37 -23.85
CA LEU A 124 23.75 -9.81 -24.29
C LEU A 124 24.38 -10.75 -25.31
N THR A 125 24.62 -10.23 -26.52
CA THR A 125 25.32 -10.94 -27.59
C THR A 125 26.74 -10.40 -27.71
N LEU A 126 27.73 -11.26 -27.51
CA LEU A 126 29.16 -10.95 -27.63
C LEU A 126 29.77 -11.70 -28.82
N SER A 127 30.76 -11.10 -29.48
CA SER A 127 31.59 -11.81 -30.47
C SER A 127 32.69 -12.61 -29.76
N LEU A 128 33.05 -13.77 -30.30
CA LEU A 128 34.06 -14.69 -29.75
C LEU A 128 35.53 -14.24 -29.94
N ASN A 129 35.77 -12.95 -30.18
CA ASN A 129 37.10 -12.42 -30.51
C ASN A 129 38.03 -12.25 -29.30
N SER A 130 37.52 -12.32 -28.07
CA SER A 130 38.29 -12.10 -26.83
C SER A 130 37.60 -12.74 -25.62
N THR A 131 38.36 -13.01 -24.56
CA THR A 131 37.83 -13.41 -23.24
C THR A 131 37.60 -12.18 -22.38
N GLN A 132 36.41 -12.05 -21.81
CA GLN A 132 36.05 -10.90 -20.97
C GLN A 132 35.14 -11.32 -19.81
N ILE A 133 35.13 -10.49 -18.77
CA ILE A 133 34.20 -10.60 -17.65
C ILE A 133 33.13 -9.55 -17.87
N GLU A 134 31.90 -10.02 -18.10
CA GLU A 134 30.74 -9.17 -18.23
C GLU A 134 29.94 -9.20 -16.94
N ALA A 135 29.49 -8.03 -16.48
CA ALA A 135 28.66 -7.90 -15.30
C ALA A 135 27.31 -7.28 -15.69
N VAL A 136 26.25 -7.80 -15.10
CA VAL A 136 24.91 -7.22 -15.21
C VAL A 136 24.51 -6.64 -13.87
N GLU A 137 23.89 -5.46 -13.90
CA GLU A 137 23.34 -4.81 -12.72
C GLU A 137 21.85 -4.56 -12.93
N MET A 138 21.07 -4.85 -11.90
CA MET A 138 19.65 -4.54 -11.82
C MET A 138 19.42 -3.55 -10.68
N LYS A 139 18.75 -2.43 -11.00
CA LYS A 139 18.36 -1.40 -10.02
C LYS A 139 16.84 -1.28 -9.97
N LEU A 140 16.31 -1.02 -8.79
CA LEU A 140 14.87 -0.84 -8.57
C LEU A 140 14.55 0.65 -8.48
N LYS A 141 13.48 1.07 -9.16
CA LYS A 141 13.04 2.46 -9.14
C LYS A 141 12.47 2.80 -7.75
N ALA A 142 13.05 3.80 -7.10
CA ALA A 142 12.58 4.26 -5.80
C ALA A 142 11.23 4.99 -5.92
N PHE A 143 10.40 4.85 -4.89
CA PHE A 143 9.22 5.70 -4.68
C PHE A 143 9.65 6.98 -3.96
N TYR A 144 9.28 8.14 -4.53
CA TYR A 144 9.57 9.48 -3.98
C TYR A 144 8.28 10.22 -3.65
#